data_AF-A0A9D1S872-F1
#
_entry.id   AF-A0A9D1S872-F1
#
_cell.length_a   1.000
_cell.length_b   1.000
_cell.length_c   1.000
_cell.angle_alpha   90.00
_cell.angle_beta   90.00
_cell.angle_gamma   90.00
#
_symmetry.space_group_name_H-M   'P 1'
#
loop_
_entity.id
_entity.type
_entity.pdbx_description
1 polymer ?
#
loop_
_entity_poly.entity_id
_entity_poly.type
_entity_poly.pdbx_seq_one_letter_code
_entity_poly.pdbx_strand_id
1 'polypeptide(L)'
;MRNKTLGINVRVTPDEKEKLCQNAKYCGLSLSEYLRKTGLGREIETAFREKDYRIFRLLKQLKADCGQLEKSAISFRIDEILKELR
;
A
#
# COMPACT_ATOMS: atom_id res chain seq x y z
N MET A 1 15.97 -21.47 -8.20
CA MET A 1 16.80 -20.99 -9.34
C MET A 1 16.15 -19.75 -9.95
N ARG A 2 16.92 -18.73 -10.34
CA ARG A 2 16.40 -17.53 -11.03
C ARG A 2 16.25 -17.85 -12.52
N ASN A 3 15.02 -17.98 -13.01
CA ASN A 3 14.74 -18.33 -14.42
C ASN A 3 14.72 -17.11 -15.38
N LYS A 4 15.07 -15.92 -14.89
CA LYS A 4 14.97 -14.64 -15.62
C LYS A 4 16.40 -14.15 -15.93
N THR A 5 16.91 -14.47 -17.12
CA THR A 5 18.31 -14.26 -17.52
C THR A 5 18.53 -13.05 -18.42
N LEU A 6 17.49 -12.58 -19.11
CA LEU A 6 17.56 -11.42 -20.01
C LEU A 6 17.19 -10.12 -19.28
N GLY A 7 17.97 -9.05 -19.53
CA GLY A 7 17.77 -7.72 -18.97
C GLY A 7 17.21 -6.73 -20.00
N ILE A 8 16.46 -5.74 -19.54
CA ILE A 8 15.97 -4.61 -20.34
C ILE A 8 16.49 -3.34 -19.70
N ASN A 9 17.20 -2.50 -20.47
CA ASN A 9 17.66 -1.19 -20.02
C ASN A 9 16.68 -0.12 -20.49
N VAL A 10 16.13 0.63 -19.54
CA VAL A 10 15.17 1.72 -19.79
C VAL A 10 15.80 3.03 -19.36
N ARG A 11 15.84 4.02 -20.25
CA ARG A 11 16.25 5.39 -19.91
C ARG A 11 15.06 6.12 -19.33
N VAL A 12 15.28 6.79 -18.21
CA VAL A 12 14.27 7.58 -17.48
C VAL A 12 14.92 8.85 -16.97
N THR A 13 14.13 9.90 -16.84
CA THR A 13 14.47 11.10 -16.07
C THR A 13 14.46 10.79 -14.56
N PRO A 14 15.07 11.66 -13.72
CA PRO A 14 15.02 11.51 -12.27
C PRO A 14 13.59 11.44 -11.72
N ASP A 15 12.70 12.30 -12.22
CA ASP A 15 11.31 12.39 -11.76
C ASP A 15 10.50 11.13 -12.14
N GLU A 16 10.71 10.61 -13.36
CA GLU A 16 10.10 9.35 -13.79
C GLU A 16 10.58 8.19 -12.92
N LYS A 17 11.88 8.14 -12.61
CA LYS A 17 12.45 7.09 -11.75
C LYS A 17 11.84 7.14 -10.36
N GLU A 18 11.70 8.33 -9.78
CA GLU A 18 11.08 8.50 -8.47
C GLU A 18 9.62 8.02 -8.48
N LYS A 19 8.84 8.45 -9.46
CA LYS A 19 7.43 8.07 -9.59
C LYS A 19 7.26 6.56 -9.79
N LEU A 20 8.11 5.92 -10.60
CA LEU A 20 8.09 4.47 -10.80
C LEU A 20 8.46 3.70 -9.52
N CYS A 21 9.44 4.20 -8.75
CA CYS A 21 9.79 3.64 -7.45
C CYS A 21 8.65 3.77 -6.44
N GLN A 22 7.99 4.92 -6.38
CA GLN A 22 6.85 5.14 -5.49
C GLN A 22 5.69 4.20 -5.86
N ASN A 23 5.34 4.08 -7.15
CA ASN A 23 4.28 3.19 -7.60
C ASN A 23 4.59 1.72 -7.30
N ALA A 24 5.83 1.27 -7.53
CA ALA A 24 6.26 -0.07 -7.18
C ALA A 24 6.10 -0.33 -5.68
N LYS A 25 6.47 0.65 -4.83
CA LYS A 25 6.30 0.59 -3.38
C LYS A 25 4.82 0.55 -2.97
N TYR A 26 3.95 1.34 -3.59
CA TYR A 26 2.50 1.31 -3.36
C TYR A 26 1.86 -0.01 -3.75
N CYS A 27 2.46 -0.74 -4.69
CA CYS A 27 2.03 -2.08 -5.08
C CYS A 27 2.71 -3.20 -4.27
N GLY A 28 3.61 -2.87 -3.34
CA GLY A 28 4.37 -3.86 -2.57
C GLY A 28 5.33 -4.69 -3.43
N LEU A 29 5.71 -4.20 -4.61
CA LEU A 29 6.54 -4.91 -5.58
C LEU A 29 7.93 -4.30 -5.67
N SER A 30 8.90 -5.13 -6.08
CA SER A 30 10.19 -4.59 -6.55
C SER A 30 9.98 -3.80 -7.85
N LEU A 31 10.82 -2.79 -8.10
CA LEU A 31 10.75 -1.98 -9.32
C LEU A 31 10.75 -2.85 -10.59
N SER A 32 11.63 -3.85 -10.65
CA SER A 32 11.74 -4.79 -11.79
C SER A 32 10.52 -5.69 -11.97
N GLU A 33 9.76 -5.94 -10.91
CA GLU A 33 8.52 -6.71 -10.99
C GLU A 33 7.35 -5.82 -11.39
N TYR A 34 7.25 -4.62 -10.82
CA TYR A 34 6.27 -3.60 -11.18
C TYR A 34 6.34 -3.25 -12.67
N LEU A 35 7.52 -2.93 -13.19
CA LEU A 35 7.74 -2.61 -14.60
C LEU A 35 7.38 -3.79 -15.51
N ARG A 36 7.66 -5.02 -15.07
CA ARG A 36 7.37 -6.23 -15.85
C ARG A 36 5.87 -6.52 -15.90
N LYS A 37 5.16 -6.42 -14.78
CA LYS A 37 3.70 -6.59 -14.76
C LYS A 37 3.03 -5.51 -15.62
N THR A 38 3.48 -4.27 -15.47
CA THR A 38 2.99 -3.11 -16.26
C THR A 38 3.22 -3.33 -17.75
N GLY A 39 4.45 -3.65 -18.16
CA GLY A 39 4.81 -3.84 -19.57
C GLY A 39 4.20 -5.08 -20.22
N LEU A 40 3.72 -6.05 -19.43
CA LEU A 40 2.98 -7.23 -19.91
C LEU A 40 1.45 -7.05 -19.85
N GLY A 41 0.97 -5.85 -19.49
CA GLY A 41 -0.47 -5.55 -19.38
C GLY A 41 -1.20 -6.37 -18.29
N ARG A 42 -0.48 -6.87 -17.29
CA ARG A 42 -1.09 -7.60 -16.18
C ARG A 42 -1.73 -6.62 -15.20
N GLU A 43 -2.88 -6.98 -14.63
CA GLU A 43 -3.46 -6.21 -13.56
C GLU A 43 -2.50 -6.12 -12.37
N ILE A 44 -2.26 -4.88 -11.94
CA ILE A 44 -1.48 -4.58 -10.75
C ILE A 44 -2.49 -4.12 -9.72
N GLU A 45 -2.85 -5.02 -8.80
CA GLU A 45 -3.57 -4.59 -7.59
C GLU A 45 -2.64 -3.66 -6.79
N THR A 46 -3.14 -2.50 -6.40
CA THR A 46 -2.48 -1.68 -5.39
C THR A 46 -2.37 -2.50 -4.10
N ALA A 47 -1.21 -2.47 -3.43
CA ALA A 47 -1.07 -3.21 -2.17
C ALA A 47 -2.00 -2.67 -1.08
N PHE A 48 -2.46 -1.42 -1.26
CA PHE A 48 -3.51 -0.82 -0.46
C PHE A 48 -4.83 -0.93 -1.21
N ARG A 49 -5.74 -1.72 -0.69
CA ARG A 49 -7.16 -1.70 -1.03
C ARG A 49 -7.78 -0.46 -0.39
N GLU A 50 -8.88 0.05 -0.93
CA GLU A 50 -9.61 1.20 -0.35
C GLU A 50 -9.95 0.96 1.14
N LYS A 51 -10.19 -0.30 1.50
CA LYS A 51 -10.35 -0.77 2.89
C LYS A 51 -9.16 -0.45 3.78
N ASP A 52 -7.93 -0.63 3.30
CA ASP A 52 -6.71 -0.35 4.08
C ASP A 52 -6.58 1.14 4.38
N TYR A 53 -6.97 1.99 3.43
CA TYR A 53 -6.99 3.44 3.63
C TYR A 53 -8.08 3.86 4.63
N ARG A 54 -9.24 3.21 4.57
CA ARG A 54 -10.34 3.42 5.54
C ARG A 54 -9.91 3.05 6.95
N ILE A 55 -9.28 1.89 7.13
CA ILE A 55 -8.72 1.42 8.41
C ILE A 55 -7.67 2.40 8.94
N PHE A 56 -6.74 2.85 8.08
CA PHE A 56 -5.73 3.83 8.46
C PHE A 56 -6.34 5.15 8.95
N ARG A 57 -7.42 5.61 8.30
CA ARG A 57 -8.15 6.83 8.71
C ARG A 57 -8.81 6.65 10.09
N LEU A 58 -9.47 5.51 10.33
CA LEU A 58 -10.08 5.19 11.61
C LEU A 58 -9.04 5.14 12.74
N LEU A 59 -7.87 4.53 12.49
CA LEU A 59 -6.76 4.50 13.45
C LEU A 59 -6.22 5.90 13.75
N LYS A 60 -6.12 6.76 12.73
CA LYS A 60 -5.68 8.15 12.92
C LYS A 60 -6.67 8.97 13.76
N GLN A 61 -7.97 8.77 13.54
CA GLN A 61 -9.03 9.40 14.35
C GLN A 61 -9.01 8.88 15.78
N LEU A 62 -8.88 7.56 15.98
CA LEU A 62 -8.76 6.97 17.30
C LEU A 62 -7.56 7.54 18.06
N LYS A 63 -6.40 7.70 17.40
CA LYS A 63 -5.21 8.32 18.00
C LYS A 63 -5.46 9.77 18.45
N ALA A 64 -6.19 10.56 17.66
CA ALA A 64 -6.51 11.94 17.98
C ALA A 64 -7.47 12.04 19.19
N ASP A 65 -8.47 11.16 19.23
CA ASP A 65 -9.51 11.19 20.24
C ASP A 65 -9.13 10.41 21.53
N CYS A 66 -8.03 9.64 21.50
CA CYS A 66 -7.60 8.76 22.59
C CYS A 66 -7.41 9.47 23.93
N GLY A 67 -7.06 10.76 23.92
CA GLY A 67 -6.91 11.57 25.13
C GLY A 67 -8.23 12.06 25.75
N GLN A 68 -9.34 11.98 25.01
CA GLN A 68 -10.66 12.49 25.42
C GLN A 68 -11.71 11.37 25.59
N LEU A 69 -11.40 10.16 25.13
CA LEU A 69 -12.29 9.01 25.18
C LEU A 69 -12.09 8.18 26.45
N GLU A 70 -13.19 7.70 27.01
CA GLU A 70 -13.15 6.68 28.04
C GLU A 70 -12.65 5.34 27.48
N LYS A 71 -12.05 4.51 28.34
CA LYS A 71 -11.49 3.20 27.95
C LYS A 71 -12.50 2.28 27.27
N SER A 72 -13.77 2.33 27.68
CA SER A 72 -14.88 1.59 27.08
C SER A 72 -15.12 1.99 25.62
N ALA A 73 -15.10 3.30 25.33
CA ALA A 73 -15.28 3.84 23.98
C ALA A 73 -14.07 3.54 23.06
N ILE A 74 -12.86 3.52 23.62
CA ILE A 74 -11.65 3.10 22.89
C ILE A 74 -11.76 1.63 22.50
N SER A 75 -12.13 0.74 23.42
CA SER A 75 -12.34 -0.68 23.14
C SER A 75 -13.40 -0.89 22.05
N PHE A 76 -14.53 -0.19 22.12
CA PHE A 76 -15.58 -0.28 21.11
C PHE A 76 -15.09 0.13 19.71
N ARG A 77 -14.36 1.23 19.59
CA ARG A 77 -13.80 1.68 18.30
C ARG A 77 -12.73 0.73 17.75
N ILE A 78 -11.95 0.10 18.62
CA ILE A 78 -11.01 -0.95 18.21
C ILE A 78 -11.78 -2.16 17.66
N ASP A 79 -12.88 -2.57 18.31
CA ASP A 79 -13.74 -3.66 17.82
C ASP A 79 -14.35 -3.33 16.44
N GLU A 80 -14.74 -2.08 16.20
CA GLU A 80 -15.19 -1.65 14.87
C GLU A 80 -14.09 -1.73 13.81
N ILE A 81 -12.87 -1.30 14.13
CA ILE A 81 -11.72 -1.41 13.23
C ILE A 81 -11.39 -2.89 12.95
N LEU A 82 -11.50 -3.76 13.95
CA LEU A 82 -11.30 -5.21 13.79
C LEU A 82 -12.35 -5.87 12.90
N LYS A 83 -13.59 -5.36 12.89
CA LYS A 83 -14.64 -5.84 11.96
C LYS A 83 -14.34 -5.46 10.51
N GLU A 84 -13.80 -4.27 10.26
CA GLU A 84 -13.42 -3.81 8.92
C GLU A 84 -12.18 -4.55 8.35
N LEU A 85 -11.40 -5.20 9.21
CA LEU A 85 -10.26 -6.05 8.84
C LEU A 85 -10.65 -7.48 8.41
N ARG A 86 -11.89 -7.95 8.71
CA ARG A 86 -12.42 -9.24 8.26
C ARG A 86 -13.03 -9.16 6.86
#